data_AF-A0A022RIG7-F1
#
_entry.id   AF-A0A022RIG7-F1
#
_cell.length_a   1.000
_cell.length_b   1.000
_cell.length_c   1.000
_cell.angle_alpha   90.00
_cell.angle_beta   90.00
_cell.angle_gamma   90.00
#
_symmetry.space_group_name_H-M   'P 1'
#
loop_
_entity.id
_entity.type
_entity.pdbx_description
1 polymer ?
#
loop_
_entity_poly.entity_id
_entity_poly.type
_entity_poly.pdbx_seq_one_letter_code
_entity_poly.pdbx_strand_id
1 'polypeptide(L)' 'ESVHLPLEMIEIIVPKLPVKSLLRFKSVSKSWNTMISDPTFVKNHLQISKHSNPHNLFMQNNPNSKGFFSL' A
#
# COMPACT_ATOMS: atom_id res chain seq x y z
N GLU A 1 13.88 -19.76 15.14
CA GLU A 1 13.15 -20.11 13.90
C GLU A 1 12.55 -18.83 13.31
N SER A 2 12.67 -18.62 12.00
CA SER A 2 12.02 -17.48 11.32
C SER A 2 10.63 -17.90 10.86
N VAL A 3 9.60 -17.23 11.37
CA VAL A 3 8.22 -17.42 10.91
C VAL A 3 8.08 -16.75 9.55
N HIS A 4 7.96 -17.55 8.49
CA HIS A 4 7.67 -17.06 7.15
C HIS A 4 6.16 -16.99 6.93
N LEU A 5 5.65 -15.78 6.67
CA LEU A 5 4.28 -15.59 6.21
C LEU A 5 4.18 -16.04 4.74
N PRO A 6 3.17 -16.85 4.37
CA PRO A 6 2.91 -17.20 2.97
C PRO A 6 2.65 -15.95 2.11
N LEU A 7 3.11 -15.98 0.85
CA LEU A 7 2.97 -14.85 -0.08
C LEU A 7 1.49 -14.42 -0.27
N GLU A 8 0.59 -15.40 -0.40
CA GLU A 8 -0.85 -15.17 -0.54
C GLU A 8 -1.43 -14.32 0.60
N MET A 9 -0.98 -14.56 1.84
CA MET A 9 -1.43 -13.78 2.99
C MET A 9 -0.95 -12.33 2.91
N ILE A 10 0.28 -12.12 2.43
CA ILE A 10 0.86 -10.79 2.25
C ILE A 10 0.08 -10.03 1.17
N GLU A 11 -0.25 -10.69 0.05
CA GLU A 11 -1.03 -10.12 -1.05
C GLU A 11 -2.47 -9.76 -0.65
N ILE A 12 -3.04 -10.38 0.39
CA ILE A 12 -4.38 -10.05 0.90
C ILE A 12 -4.32 -8.95 1.96
N ILE A 13 -3.34 -8.99 2.87
CA ILE A 13 -3.28 -8.10 4.04
C ILE A 13 -2.68 -6.75 3.67
N VAL A 14 -1.56 -6.74 2.95
CA VAL A 14 -0.78 -5.52 2.69
C VAL A 14 -1.60 -4.50 1.89
N PRO A 15 -2.33 -4.86 0.81
CA PRO A 15 -3.15 -3.89 0.06
C PRO A 15 -4.32 -3.29 0.86
N LYS A 16 -4.68 -3.85 2.01
CA LYS A 16 -5.73 -3.29 2.88
C LYS A 16 -5.20 -2.25 3.87
N LEU A 17 -3.88 -2.08 3.95
CA LEU A 17 -3.27 -1.14 4.87
C LEU A 17 -3.38 0.31 4.39
N PRO A 18 -3.43 1.29 5.31
CA PRO A 18 -3.33 2.70 4.95
C PRO A 18 -1.99 3.02 4.25
N VAL A 19 -2.02 3.95 3.29
CA VAL A 19 -0.83 4.41 2.52
C VAL A 19 0.35 4.79 3.43
N LYS A 20 0.12 5.49 4.55
CA LYS A 20 1.17 5.84 5.53
C LYS A 20 1.93 4.62 6.06
N SER A 21 1.23 3.53 6.36
CA SER A 21 1.87 2.30 6.82
C SER A 21 2.67 1.64 5.69
N LEU A 22 2.12 1.64 4.47
CA LEU A 22 2.82 1.12 3.29
C LEU A 22 4.10 1.89 2.99
N LEU A 23 4.10 3.21 3.09
CA LEU A 23 5.31 4.02 2.91
C LEU A 23 6.40 3.67 3.92
N ARG A 24 6.04 3.38 5.18
CA ARG A 24 7.00 2.90 6.19
C ARG A 24 7.51 1.50 5.88
N PHE A 25 6.71 0.61 5.29
CA PHE A 25 7.15 -0.73 4.91
C PHE A 25 8.17 -0.74 3.77
N LYS A 26 8.12 0.27 2.88
CA LYS A 26 9.14 0.42 1.83
C LYS A 26 10.57 0.58 2.41
N SER A 27 10.73 1.13 3.61
CA SER A 27 12.04 1.27 4.26
C SER A 27 12.51 0.04 5.04
N VAL A 28 11.67 -0.99 5.18
CA VAL A 28 11.99 -2.21 5.95
C VAL A 28 12.87 -3.17 5.14
N SER A 29 12.59 -3.37 3.84
CA SER A 29 13.43 -4.20 2.98
C SER A 29 13.25 -3.88 1.49
N LYS A 30 14.22 -4.31 0.68
CA LYS A 30 14.14 -4.21 -0.79
C LYS A 30 12.91 -4.96 -1.33
N SER A 31 12.59 -6.13 -0.79
CA SER A 31 11.44 -6.93 -1.21
C SER A 31 10.12 -6.21 -0.98
N TRP A 32 9.96 -5.56 0.19
CA TRP A 32 8.78 -4.74 0.50
C TRP A 32 8.69 -3.53 -0.43
N ASN A 33 9.81 -2.85 -0.68
CA ASN A 33 9.85 -1.71 -1.60
C ASN A 33 9.43 -2.10 -3.03
N THR A 34 9.94 -3.22 -3.54
CA THR A 34 9.60 -3.73 -4.88
C THR A 34 8.12 -4.10 -4.96
N MET A 35 7.60 -4.85 -4.00
CA MET A 35 6.19 -5.27 -3.96
C MET A 35 5.23 -4.07 -3.89
N ILE A 36 5.50 -3.11 -3.01
CA ILE A 36 4.63 -1.93 -2.83
C ILE A 36 4.71 -0.97 -4.03
N SER A 37 5.84 -0.95 -4.73
CA SER A 37 6.01 -0.11 -5.93
C SER A 37 5.50 -0.79 -7.21
N ASP A 38 5.04 -2.04 -7.14
CA ASP A 38 4.50 -2.77 -8.27
C ASP A 38 3.17 -2.15 -8.75
N PRO A 39 2.99 -1.91 -10.07
CA PRO A 39 1.75 -1.34 -10.60
C PRO A 39 0.49 -2.17 -10.31
N THR A 40 0.61 -3.50 -10.24
CA THR A 40 -0.50 -4.40 -9.90
C THR A 40 -0.91 -4.21 -8.45
N PHE A 41 0.07 -4.09 -7.55
CA PHE A 41 -0.18 -3.75 -6.14
C PHE A 41 -0.93 -2.42 -6.02
N VAL A 42 -0.46 -1.36 -6.70
CA VAL A 42 -1.09 -0.03 -6.69
C VAL A 42 -2.53 -0.09 -7.21
N LYS A 43 -2.77 -0.82 -8.30
CA LYS A 43 -4.12 -1.01 -8.86
C LYS A 43 -5.05 -1.73 -7.88
N ASN A 44 -4.58 -2.81 -7.25
CA ASN A 44 -5.36 -3.56 -6.27
C ASN A 44 -5.70 -2.71 -5.04
N HIS A 45 -4.71 -1.99 -4.51
CA HIS A 45 -4.90 -1.05 -3.39
C HIS A 45 -5.94 0.02 -3.72
N LEU A 46 -5.88 0.61 -4.93
CA LEU A 46 -6.85 1.59 -5.38
C LEU A 46 -8.26 1.00 -5.50
N GLN A 47 -8.40 -0.21 -6.05
CA GLN A 47 -9.70 -0.90 -6.11
C GLN A 47 -10.27 -1.13 -4.71
N ILE A 48 -9.48 -1.67 -3.78
CA ILE A 48 -9.91 -1.89 -2.38
C ILE A 48 -10.34 -0.58 -1.73
N SER A 49 -9.60 0.51 -1.94
CA SER A 49 -9.93 1.81 -1.36
C SER A 49 -11.27 2.38 -1.85
N LYS A 50 -11.68 2.06 -3.10
CA LYS A 50 -12.97 2.50 -3.66
C LYS A 50 -14.15 1.74 -3.08
N HIS A 51 -13.93 0.51 -2.62
CA HIS A 51 -14.97 -0.36 -2.05
C HIS A 51 -15.04 -0.29 -0.51
N SER A 52 -14.04 0.29 0.15
CA SER A 52 -13.97 0.46 1.61
C SER A 52 -14.38 1.88 2.01
N ASN A 53 -15.27 1.99 3.00
CA ASN A 53 -15.89 3.20 3.56
C ASN A 53 -15.13 4.56 3.38
N PRO A 54 -15.87 5.68 3.22
CA PRO A 54 -15.33 7.01 2.90
C PRO A 54 -14.43 7.64 3.99
N HIS A 55 -14.09 6.95 5.08
CA HIS A 55 -13.12 7.49 6.03
C HIS A 55 -11.66 7.41 5.56
N ASN A 56 -11.41 6.74 4.42
CA ASN A 56 -10.10 6.73 3.75
C ASN A 56 -9.87 7.92 2.80
N LEU A 57 -10.79 8.91 2.76
CA LEU A 57 -10.72 10.10 1.91
C LEU A 57 -9.42 10.92 2.06
N PHE A 58 -8.70 10.78 3.18
CA PHE A 58 -7.46 11.53 3.42
C PHE A 58 -6.25 11.04 2.61
N MET A 59 -6.33 9.89 1.93
CA MET A 59 -5.17 9.32 1.23
C MET A 59 -5.52 8.74 -0.14
N GLN A 60 -6.40 9.42 -0.89
CA GLN A 60 -6.50 9.16 -2.33
C GLN A 60 -5.20 9.62 -3.00
N ASN A 61 -4.39 8.67 -3.45
CA ASN A 61 -3.20 8.92 -4.24
C ASN A 61 -3.64 9.32 -5.67
N ASN A 62 -4.05 10.58 -5.83
CA ASN A 62 -4.34 11.17 -7.13
C ASN A 62 -3.01 11.60 -7.78
N PRO A 63 -2.62 11.06 -8.94
CA PRO A 63 -1.39 11.46 -9.63
C PRO A 63 -1.39 12.93 -10.08
N ASN A 64 -2.54 13.61 -10.04
CA ASN A 64 -2.69 15.05 -10.29
C ASN A 64 -2.88 15.89 -9.00
N SER A 65 -2.83 15.30 -7.80
CA SER A 65 -2.85 16.06 -6.56
C SER A 65 -1.50 16.73 -6.35
N LYS A 66 -1.41 17.99 -6.79
CA LYS A 66 -0.35 18.92 -6.40
C LYS A 66 -0.53 19.28 -4.92
N GLY A 67 -0.19 18.35 -4.04
CA GLY A 67 -0.28 18.56 -2.61
C GLY A 67 -0.10 17.24 -1.87
N PHE A 68 0.83 17.24 -0.93
CA PHE A 68 1.15 16.19 0.06
C PHE A 68 2.25 15.16 -0.25
N PHE A 69 3.03 15.33 -1.32
CA PHE A 69 4.40 14.78 -1.34
C PHE A 69 5.37 15.83 -0.79
N SER A 70 5.38 15.98 0.54
CA SER A 70 6.42 16.70 1.27
C SER A 70 6.87 15.82 2.44
N LEU A 71 7.85 14.98 2.13
CA LEU A 71 9.02 14.70 2.95
C LEU A 71 10.21 14.64 1.99
#